data_AF-A0A9X1L484-F1
#
_entry.id   AF-A0A9X1L484-F1
#
_cell.length_a   1.000
_cell.length_b   1.000
_cell.length_c   1.000
_cell.angle_alpha   90.00
_cell.angle_beta   90.00
_cell.angle_gamma   90.00
#
_symmetry.space_group_name_H-M   'P 1'
#
loop_
_entity.id
_entity.type
_entity.pdbx_description
1 polymer ?
#
loop_
_entity_poly.entity_id
_entity_poly.type
_entity_poly.pdbx_seq_one_letter_code
_entity_poly.pdbx_strand_id
1 'polypeptide(L)' 'MTYRERKEKEQHILSLIEKERLICLEKVAQDYQCSKRTVERMIKELREEGNNIVFCRKRCKYFIDS' A
#
# COMPACT_ATOMS: atom_id res chain seq x y z
N MET A 1 15.59 -4.94 6.72
CA MET A 1 14.74 -3.80 6.31
C MET A 1 14.95 -2.71 7.34
N THR A 2 15.60 -1.64 6.93
CA THR A 2 15.89 -0.49 7.78
C THR A 2 14.63 0.38 7.89
N TYR A 3 14.46 1.10 8.99
CA TYR A 3 13.28 1.96 9.20
C TYR A 3 13.05 2.94 8.02
N ARG A 4 14.13 3.49 7.45
CA ARG A 4 14.07 4.39 6.29
C ARG A 4 13.48 3.73 5.05
N GLU A 5 13.98 2.56 4.68
CA GLU A 5 13.51 1.83 3.48
C GLU A 5 12.02 1.47 3.57
N ARG A 6 11.54 1.16 4.78
CA ARG A 6 10.11 0.91 5.01
C ARG A 6 9.29 2.16 4.73
N LYS A 7 9.73 3.30 5.25
CA LYS A 7 9.02 4.58 5.11
C LYS A 7 9.00 5.07 3.67
N GLU A 8 10.08 4.87 2.93
CA GLU A 8 10.13 5.15 1.48
C GLU A 8 9.14 4.27 0.71
N LYS A 9 9.04 2.98 1.05
CA LYS A 9 8.05 2.07 0.44
C LYS A 9 6.61 2.45 0.80
N GLU A 10 6.34 2.85 2.03
CA GLU A 10 5.03 3.35 2.47
C GLU A 10 4.60 4.57 1.64
N GLN A 11 5.48 5.57 1.50
CA GLN A 11 5.22 6.75 0.68
C GLN A 11 5.01 6.39 -0.80
N HIS A 12 5.80 5.45 -1.33
CA HIS A 12 5.62 4.98 -2.71
C HIS A 12 4.28 4.25 -2.90
N ILE A 13 3.88 3.39 -1.96
CA ILE A 13 2.56 2.73 -1.96
C ILE A 13 1.44 3.77 -1.94
N LEU A 14 1.55 4.77 -1.07
CA LEU A 14 0.56 5.85 -0.98
C LEU A 14 0.41 6.59 -2.32
N SER A 15 1.53 7.01 -2.92
CA SER A 15 1.55 7.62 -4.26
C SER A 15 0.94 6.74 -5.35
N LEU A 16 1.10 5.41 -5.26
CA LEU A 16 0.49 4.48 -6.21
C LEU A 16 -1.02 4.35 -6.01
N ILE A 17 -1.51 4.42 -4.77
CA ILE A 17 -2.93 4.40 -4.44
C ILE A 17 -3.58 5.73 -4.86
N GLU A 18 -2.94 6.87 -4.58
CA GLU A 18 -3.40 8.20 -5.03
C GLU A 18 -3.52 8.28 -6.56
N LYS A 19 -2.60 7.66 -7.29
CA LYS A 19 -2.63 7.60 -8.76
C LYS A 19 -3.57 6.52 -9.31
N GLU A 20 -4.33 5.82 -8.46
CA GLU A 20 -5.17 4.66 -8.80
C GLU A 20 -4.42 3.53 -9.55
N ARG A 21 -3.09 3.50 -9.43
CA ARG A 21 -2.20 2.52 -10.09
C ARG A 21 -1.92 1.30 -9.23
N LEU A 22 -2.30 1.32 -7.95
CA LEU A 22 -2.14 0.17 -7.06
C LEU A 22 -3.20 -0.91 -7.36
N ILE A 23 -2.96 -1.64 -8.45
CA ILE A 23 -3.88 -2.63 -8.99
C ILE A 23 -3.77 -3.97 -8.25
N CYS A 24 -2.57 -4.33 -7.76
CA CYS A 24 -2.33 -5.65 -7.19
C CYS A 24 -1.24 -5.62 -6.10
N LEU A 25 -1.60 -5.98 -4.87
CA LEU A 25 -0.64 -6.11 -3.76
C LEU A 25 0.45 -7.14 -4.03
N GLU A 26 0.13 -8.20 -4.76
CA GLU A 26 1.10 -9.26 -5.05
C GLU A 26 2.25 -8.71 -5.87
N LYS A 27 1.92 -7.90 -6.88
CA LYS A 27 2.91 -7.29 -7.77
C LYS A 27 3.79 -6.32 -7.00
N VAL A 28 3.19 -5.50 -6.13
CA VAL A 28 3.91 -4.56 -5.27
C VAL A 28 4.78 -5.30 -4.25
N ALA A 29 4.29 -6.37 -3.65
CA ALA A 29 5.05 -7.22 -2.75
C ALA A 29 6.24 -7.87 -3.47
N GLN A 30 6.04 -8.34 -4.70
CA GLN A 30 7.08 -8.92 -5.54
C GLN A 30 8.15 -7.88 -5.95
N ASP A 31 7.73 -6.67 -6.33
CA ASP A 31 8.62 -5.56 -6.67
C ASP A 31 9.49 -5.14 -5.48
N TYR A 32 8.89 -5.08 -4.28
CA TYR A 32 9.62 -4.79 -3.05
C TYR A 32 10.35 -5.98 -2.45
N GLN A 33 10.28 -7.16 -3.09
CA GLN A 33 10.81 -8.43 -2.57
C GLN A 33 10.39 -8.70 -1.11
N CYS A 34 9.14 -8.37 -0.79
CA CYS A 34 8.54 -8.49 0.53
C CYS A 34 7.33 -9.43 0.50
N SER A 35 6.90 -9.86 1.69
CA SER A 35 5.64 -10.61 1.81
C SER A 35 4.44 -9.68 1.66
N LYS A 36 3.32 -10.19 1.13
CA LYS A 36 2.04 -9.46 1.08
C LYS A 36 1.64 -8.90 2.45
N ARG A 37 1.86 -9.68 3.52
CA ARG A 37 1.65 -9.25 4.91
C ARG A 37 2.40 -7.98 5.28
N THR A 38 3.62 -7.79 4.77
CA THR A 38 4.40 -6.58 5.03
C THR A 38 3.73 -5.37 4.37
N VAL A 39 3.28 -5.52 3.13
CA VAL A 39 2.56 -4.46 2.39
C VAL A 39 1.20 -4.16 3.04
N GLU A 40 0.47 -5.18 3.50
CA GLU A 40 -0.76 -4.98 4.26
C GLU A 40 -0.52 -4.21 5.57
N ARG A 41 0.59 -4.48 6.25
CA ARG A 41 0.97 -3.76 7.48
C ARG A 41 1.30 -2.29 7.19
N MET A 42 2.05 -2.02 6.12
CA MET A 42 2.34 -0.66 5.64
C MET A 42 1.05 0.10 5.30
N ILE A 43 0.11 -0.54 4.60
CA ILE A 43 -1.20 0.06 4.29
C ILE A 43 -2.00 0.33 5.55
N LYS A 44 -1.94 -0.57 6.55
CA LYS A 44 -2.58 -0.34 7.83
C LYS A 44 -2.02 0.88 8.54
N GLU A 45 -0.69 1.04 8.57
CA GLU A 45 -0.06 2.23 9.16
C GLU A 45 -0.44 3.50 8.43
N LEU A 46 -0.44 3.49 7.08
CA LEU A 46 -0.92 4.63 6.30
C LEU A 46 -2.38 4.98 6.63
N ARG A 47 -3.21 3.97 6.94
CA ARG A 47 -4.58 4.19 7.39
C ARG A 47 -4.64 4.80 8.80
N GLU A 48 -3.77 4.36 9.71
CA GLU A 48 -3.62 4.93 11.06
C GLU A 48 -3.05 6.35 11.04
N GLU A 49 -2.23 6.70 10.04
CA GLU A 49 -1.74 8.07 9.80
C GLU A 49 -2.83 9.04 9.30
N GLY A 50 -4.04 8.55 8.97
CA GLY A 50 -5.19 9.37 8.56
C GLY A 50 -5.53 9.27 7.08
N ASN A 51 -4.90 8.39 6.32
CA ASN A 51 -5.28 8.15 4.93
C ASN A 51 -6.47 7.17 4.86
N ASN A 52 -7.60 7.58 4.27
CA ASN A 52 -8.77 6.72 4.09
C ASN A 52 -8.58 5.69 2.98
N ILE A 53 -7.65 4.74 3.18
CA ILE A 53 -7.39 3.68 2.20
C ILE A 53 -8.45 2.59 2.36
N VAL A 54 -9.28 2.39 1.35
CA VAL A 54 -10.32 1.36 1.30
C VAL A 54 -9.94 0.27 0.30
N PHE A 55 -10.23 -0.98 0.66
CA PHE A 55 -10.05 -2.12 -0.22
C PHE A 55 -11.38 -2.54 -0.84
N CYS A 56 -11.49 -2.43 -2.17
CA CYS A 56 -12.65 -2.91 -2.90
C CYS A 56 -12.51 -4.41 -3.20
N ARG A 57 -13.30 -5.26 -2.53
CA ARG A 57 -13.35 -6.70 -2.86
C ARG A 57 -13.83 -6.97 -4.28
N LYS A 58 -14.76 -6.16 -4.81
CA LYS A 58 -15.32 -6.34 -6.17
C LYS A 58 -14.30 -6.07 -7.27
N ARG A 59 -13.36 -5.16 -7.03
CA ARG A 59 -12.33 -4.78 -8.01
C ARG A 59 -10.95 -5.35 -7.67
N CYS A 60 -10.79 -5.96 -6.48
CA CYS A 60 -9.51 -6.36 -5.89
C CYS A 60 -8.47 -5.23 -5.87
N LYS A 61 -8.92 -3.98 -5.68
CA LYS A 61 -8.08 -2.77 -5.75
C LYS A 61 -8.17 -1.96 -4.47
N TYR A 62 -7.07 -1.27 -4.16
CA TYR A 62 -7.01 -0.25 -3.12
C TYR A 62 -7.31 1.11 -3.75
N PHE A 63 -8.12 1.91 -3.08
CA PHE A 63 -8.44 3.26 -3.47
C PHE A 63 -8.53 4.13 -2.21
N ILE A 64 -8.33 5.44 -2.36
CA ILE A 64 -8.55 6.40 -1.28
C ILE A 64 -10.00 6.88 -1.39
N ASP A 65 -10.73 6.75 -0.29
CA ASP A 65 -12.10 7.23 -0.14
C ASP A 65 -12.03 8.58 0.60
N SER A 66 -11.97 9.68 -0.15
CA SER A 66 -11.93 11.04 0.40
C SER A 66 -13.29 11.51 0.89
#